data_AF-A0A3C0MG60-F1
#
_entry.id   AF-A0A3C0MG60-F1
#
_cell.length_a   1.000
_cell.length_b   1.000
_cell.length_c   1.000
_cell.angle_alpha   90.00
_cell.angle_beta   90.00
_cell.angle_gamma   90.00
#
_symmetry.space_group_name_H-M   'P 1'
#
loop_
_entity.id
_entity.type
_entity.pdbx_description
1 polymer ?
#
loop_
_entity_poly.entity_id
_entity_poly.type
_entity_poly.pdbx_seq_one_letter_code
_entity_poly.pdbx_strand_id
1 'polypeptide(L)'
;LFCGFLPAKAGERRRAIASDQDADATLIYFESGQRLAKSLADLAELLGPRPAVVARELTKLYEQVRRAPLDALAVHYAEAPPPKGEIVLVISGPLLPEPVSEARLDEALRAALAHASVKEAAQSVAAELGLPKRQVYQRALALAQADGDET
;
A
#
# COMPACT_ATOMS: atom_id res chain seq x y z
N LEU A 1 7.47 3.96 12.89
CA LEU A 1 8.28 5.19 12.80
C LEU A 1 7.51 6.35 13.42
N PHE A 2 8.11 7.05 14.39
CA PHE A 2 7.54 8.28 14.93
C PHE A 2 8.13 9.48 14.16
N CYS A 3 7.27 10.20 13.43
CA CYS A 3 7.67 11.25 12.51
C CYS A 3 7.48 12.66 13.09
N GLY A 4 6.81 12.81 14.23
CA GLY A 4 6.54 14.11 14.85
C GLY A 4 5.56 14.96 14.03
N PHE A 5 5.71 16.29 14.07
CA PHE A 5 4.82 17.21 13.35
C PHE A 5 5.24 17.39 11.89
N LEU A 6 4.26 17.34 10.99
CA LEU A 6 4.47 17.72 9.59
C LEU A 6 4.81 19.22 9.48
N PRO A 7 5.77 19.63 8.63
CA PRO A 7 6.06 21.04 8.37
C PRO A 7 4.82 21.83 7.93
N ALA A 8 4.72 23.10 8.33
CA ALA A 8 3.55 23.93 8.01
C ALA A 8 3.49 24.33 6.53
N LYS A 9 4.65 24.58 5.90
CA LYS A 9 4.74 24.96 4.48
C LYS A 9 4.52 23.73 3.60
N ALA A 10 3.66 23.88 2.57
CA ALA A 10 3.27 22.75 1.71
C ALA A 10 4.45 22.04 1.05
N GLY A 11 5.41 22.77 0.49
CA GLY A 11 6.58 22.17 -0.14
C GLY A 11 7.47 21.37 0.84
N GLU A 12 7.65 21.87 2.07
CA GLU A 12 8.41 21.15 3.11
C GLU A 12 7.62 19.94 3.62
N ARG A 13 6.31 20.08 3.80
CA ARG A 13 5.41 18.99 4.21
C ARG A 13 5.47 17.83 3.24
N ARG A 14 5.27 18.11 1.95
CA ARG A 14 5.28 17.08 0.90
C ARG A 14 6.63 16.38 0.79
N ARG A 15 7.74 17.12 0.95
CA ARG A 15 9.09 16.52 1.02
C ARG A 15 9.25 15.58 2.21
N ALA A 16 8.76 15.96 3.39
CA ALA A 16 8.80 15.10 4.57
C ALA A 16 7.91 13.85 4.42
N ILE A 17 6.75 13.98 3.78
CA ILE A 17 5.88 12.82 3.49
C ILE A 17 6.58 11.87 2.51
N ALA A 18 7.16 12.41 1.43
CA ALA A 18 7.85 11.63 0.42
C ALA A 18 9.08 10.88 0.98
N SER A 19 9.82 11.47 1.93
CA SER A 19 10.95 10.78 2.56
C SER A 19 10.54 9.56 3.40
N ASP A 20 9.30 9.54 3.87
CA ASP A 20 8.77 8.48 4.73
C ASP A 20 7.97 7.43 3.93
N GLN A 21 7.74 7.65 2.63
CA GLN A 21 6.78 6.86 1.84
C GLN A 21 7.11 5.37 1.81
N ASP A 22 8.40 5.01 1.69
CA ASP A 22 8.88 3.64 1.49
C ASP A 22 9.28 2.96 2.81
N ALA A 23 9.06 3.64 3.94
CA ALA A 23 9.38 3.06 5.24
C ALA A 23 8.50 1.83 5.52
N ASP A 24 9.12 0.67 5.71
CA ASP A 24 8.46 -0.59 6.10
C ASP A 24 8.06 -0.57 7.59
N ALA A 25 7.27 0.44 7.97
CA ALA A 25 6.77 0.64 9.31
C ALA A 25 5.51 1.50 9.29
N THR A 26 4.66 1.35 10.32
CA THR A 26 3.59 2.31 10.59
C THR A 26 4.18 3.70 10.83
N LEU A 27 3.67 4.72 10.14
CA LEU A 27 4.03 6.12 10.30
C LEU A 27 3.12 6.77 11.35
N ILE A 28 3.71 7.53 12.27
CA ILE A 28 2.98 8.26 13.31
C ILE A 28 3.31 9.75 13.21
N TYR A 29 2.33 10.56 12.83
CA TYR A 29 2.46 12.02 12.78
C TYR A 29 1.60 12.70 13.84
N PHE A 30 2.06 13.84 14.32
CA PHE A 30 1.23 14.81 15.02
C PHE A 30 0.75 15.89 14.07
N GLU A 31 -0.47 16.36 14.30
CA GLU A 31 -1.04 17.47 13.55
C GLU A 31 -2.01 18.30 14.40
N SER A 32 -2.15 19.57 14.03
CA SER A 32 -3.19 20.44 14.57
C SER A 32 -4.48 20.30 13.77
N GLY A 33 -5.64 20.41 14.42
CA GLY A 33 -6.89 20.25 13.69
C GLY A 33 -7.15 21.29 12.58
N GLN A 34 -6.60 22.50 12.69
CA GLN A 34 -6.66 23.53 11.63
C GLN A 34 -5.90 23.14 10.35
N ARG A 35 -4.88 22.29 10.49
CA ARG A 35 -4.03 21.84 9.38
C ARG A 35 -4.40 20.46 8.86
N LEU A 36 -5.27 19.74 9.56
CA LEU A 36 -5.56 18.34 9.31
C LEU A 36 -6.01 18.08 7.87
N ALA A 37 -6.99 18.84 7.37
CA ALA A 37 -7.55 18.62 6.03
C ALA A 37 -6.47 18.73 4.94
N LYS A 38 -5.64 19.78 4.99
CA LYS A 38 -4.54 19.99 4.04
C LYS A 38 -3.48 18.90 4.13
N SER A 39 -3.19 18.44 5.34
CA SER A 39 -2.18 17.41 5.57
C SER A 39 -2.67 16.03 5.11
N LEU A 40 -3.92 15.68 5.36
CA LEU A 40 -4.55 14.46 4.85
C LEU A 40 -4.63 14.44 3.33
N ALA A 41 -4.88 15.60 2.69
CA ALA A 41 -4.85 15.69 1.23
C ALA A 41 -3.45 15.37 0.66
N ASP A 42 -2.40 16.00 1.20
CA ASP A 42 -1.02 15.72 0.78
C ASP A 42 -0.61 14.26 1.08
N LEU A 43 -1.01 13.72 2.23
CA LEU A 43 -0.74 12.33 2.61
C LEU A 43 -1.45 11.34 1.67
N ALA A 44 -2.72 11.56 1.35
CA ALA A 44 -3.48 10.69 0.46
C ALA A 44 -2.91 10.71 -0.97
N GLU A 45 -2.51 11.88 -1.46
CA GLU A 45 -1.92 12.02 -2.79
C GLU A 45 -0.56 11.29 -2.91
N LEU A 46 0.28 11.40 -1.88
CA LEU A 46 1.65 10.85 -1.93
C LEU A 46 1.73 9.38 -1.50
N LEU A 47 0.92 8.96 -0.52
CA LEU A 47 1.01 7.62 0.06
C LEU A 47 -0.04 6.67 -0.52
N GLY A 48 -1.04 7.19 -1.23
CA GLY A 48 -2.17 6.42 -1.74
C GLY A 48 -3.19 6.05 -0.65
N PRO A 49 -4.12 5.13 -0.93
CA PRO A 49 -5.22 4.77 -0.04
C PRO A 49 -4.79 3.85 1.11
N ARG A 50 -3.67 4.16 1.77
CA ARG A 50 -3.17 3.37 2.91
C ARG A 50 -4.18 3.39 4.06
N PRO A 51 -4.42 2.25 4.74
CA PRO A 51 -5.13 2.22 6.00
C PRO A 51 -4.54 3.21 6.99
N ALA A 52 -5.40 4.06 7.56
CA ALA A 52 -4.99 5.10 8.49
C ALA A 52 -6.03 5.35 9.61
N VAL A 53 -5.57 6.04 10.63
CA VAL A 53 -6.36 6.42 11.81
C VAL A 53 -6.11 7.89 12.13
N VAL A 54 -7.18 8.64 12.35
CA VAL A 54 -7.16 9.96 12.99
C VAL A 54 -7.65 9.78 14.42
N ALA A 55 -6.75 9.95 15.39
CA ALA A 55 -7.06 9.88 16.81
C ALA A 55 -7.00 11.28 17.43
N ARG A 56 -8.00 11.63 18.23
CA ARG A 56 -8.14 12.94 18.88
C ARG A 56 -8.50 12.81 20.34
N GLU A 57 -8.01 13.75 21.14
CA GLU A 57 -8.35 13.91 22.56
C GLU A 57 -8.15 12.63 23.40
N LEU A 58 -7.10 11.86 23.09
CA LEU A 58 -6.65 10.72 23.90
C LEU A 58 -6.51 11.20 25.35
N THR A 59 -7.24 10.60 26.30
CA THR A 59 -7.40 10.96 27.73
C THR A 59 -8.60 11.83 28.16
N LYS A 60 -9.45 12.32 27.25
CA LYS A 60 -10.66 13.10 27.60
C LYS A 60 -11.96 12.32 27.35
N LEU A 61 -13.05 12.73 27.99
CA LEU A 61 -14.39 12.11 27.90
C LEU A 61 -14.93 12.00 26.44
N TYR A 62 -14.35 12.74 25.50
CA TYR A 62 -14.77 12.84 24.09
C TYR A 62 -13.72 12.29 23.11
N GLU A 63 -12.99 11.23 23.50
CA GLU A 63 -12.06 10.54 22.61
C GLU A 63 -12.74 10.17 21.28
N GLN A 64 -12.10 10.55 20.16
CA GLN A 64 -12.59 10.23 18.83
C GLN A 64 -11.49 9.52 18.04
N VAL A 65 -11.78 8.29 17.62
CA VAL A 65 -10.92 7.50 16.74
C VAL A 65 -11.66 7.22 15.44
N ARG A 66 -11.19 7.80 14.33
CA ARG A 66 -11.74 7.53 13.00
C ARG A 66 -10.72 6.73 12.20
N ARG A 67 -11.11 5.51 11.82
CA ARG A 67 -10.31 4.60 10.97
C ARG A 67 -10.90 4.57 9.58
N ALA A 68 -10.10 4.87 8.57
CA ALA A 68 -10.44 4.69 7.16
C ALA A 68 -9.16 4.79 6.31
N PRO A 69 -9.19 4.38 5.04
CA PRO A 69 -8.13 4.74 4.08
C PRO A 69 -7.87 6.26 4.01
N LEU A 70 -6.64 6.66 3.71
CA LEU A 70 -6.21 8.07 3.71
C LEU A 70 -7.06 8.97 2.80
N ASP A 71 -7.44 8.49 1.62
CA ASP A 71 -8.32 9.18 0.67
C ASP A 71 -9.71 9.43 1.26
N ALA A 72 -10.31 8.43 1.90
CA ALA A 72 -11.59 8.57 2.58
C ALA A 72 -11.52 9.54 3.78
N LEU A 73 -10.42 9.52 4.53
CA LEU A 73 -10.17 10.49 5.60
C LEU A 73 -9.99 11.91 5.04
N ALA A 74 -9.26 12.07 3.94
CA ALA A 74 -9.05 13.36 3.29
C ALA A 74 -10.38 13.97 2.83
N VAL A 75 -11.25 13.19 2.17
CA VAL A 75 -12.60 13.62 1.78
C VAL A 75 -13.40 14.03 3.01
N HIS A 76 -13.45 13.18 4.04
CA HIS A 76 -14.24 13.47 5.24
C HIS A 76 -13.82 14.78 5.92
N TYR A 77 -12.52 15.01 6.10
CA TYR A 77 -12.01 16.20 6.78
C TYR A 77 -11.90 17.44 5.89
N ALA A 78 -12.09 17.31 4.58
CA ALA A 78 -12.28 18.46 3.70
C ALA A 78 -13.66 19.12 3.89
N GLU A 79 -14.67 18.31 4.19
CA GLU A 79 -16.06 18.77 4.38
C GLU A 79 -16.40 19.07 5.85
N ALA A 80 -15.76 18.36 6.79
CA ALA A 80 -16.01 18.53 8.21
C ALA A 80 -15.37 19.83 8.75
N PRO A 81 -15.99 20.49 9.75
CA PRO A 81 -15.35 21.59 10.47
C PRO A 81 -14.00 21.16 11.06
N PRO A 82 -12.98 22.04 11.06
CA PRO A 82 -11.68 21.70 11.60
C PRO A 82 -11.80 21.19 13.04
N PRO A 83 -11.29 19.99 13.33
CA PRO A 83 -11.26 19.47 14.68
C PRO A 83 -10.52 20.43 15.64
N LYS A 84 -10.92 20.44 16.92
CA LYS A 84 -10.17 21.14 17.97
C LYS A 84 -9.07 20.25 18.53
N GLY A 85 -7.98 20.87 18.96
CA GLY A 85 -6.89 20.20 19.69
C GLY A 85 -5.85 19.51 18.83
N GLU A 86 -5.06 18.69 19.50
CA GLU A 86 -3.97 17.89 18.95
C GLU A 86 -4.49 16.57 18.39
N ILE A 87 -3.87 16.13 17.31
CA ILE A 87 -4.29 14.97 16.53
C ILE A 87 -3.09 14.07 16.32
N VAL A 88 -3.32 12.77 16.50
CA VAL A 88 -2.36 11.73 16.12
C VAL A 88 -2.87 11.06 14.85
N LEU A 89 -2.06 11.09 13.81
CA LEU A 89 -2.25 10.33 12.58
C LEU A 89 -1.41 9.06 12.68
N VAL A 90 -2.05 7.91 12.51
CA VAL A 90 -1.38 6.61 12.44
C VAL A 90 -1.67 6.02 11.08
N ILE A 91 -0.63 5.79 10.28
CA ILE A 91 -0.75 5.38 8.88
C ILE A 91 0.04 4.10 8.71
N SER A 92 -0.53 3.10 8.06
CA SER A 92 0.19 1.88 7.72
C SER A 92 1.42 2.14 6.84
N GLY A 93 2.39 1.22 6.87
CA GLY A 93 3.46 1.19 5.88
C GLY A 93 2.92 0.93 4.47
N PRO A 94 3.80 0.83 3.45
CA PRO A 94 3.39 0.44 2.11
C PRO A 94 2.50 -0.81 2.16
N LEU A 95 1.39 -0.79 1.41
CA LEU A 95 0.65 -2.02 1.15
C LEU A 95 1.60 -2.93 0.40
N LEU A 96 1.91 -4.09 0.98
CA LEU A 96 2.64 -5.12 0.25
C LEU A 96 1.83 -5.43 -1.02
N PRO A 97 2.49 -5.59 -2.18
CA PRO A 97 1.82 -6.09 -3.36
C PRO A 97 1.08 -7.36 -2.97
N GLU A 98 -0.17 -7.51 -3.43
CA GLU A 98 -0.87 -8.77 -3.20
C GLU A 98 0.02 -9.91 -3.71
N PRO A 99 0.20 -10.98 -2.91
CA PRO A 99 0.94 -12.14 -3.37
C PRO A 99 0.33 -12.61 -4.69
N VAL A 100 1.20 -12.91 -5.65
CA VAL A 100 0.77 -13.44 -6.95
C VAL A 100 -0.02 -14.72 -6.68
N SER A 101 -1.31 -14.70 -7.04
CA SER A 101 -2.17 -15.86 -6.86
C SER A 101 -1.71 -17.01 -7.77
N GLU A 102 -1.96 -18.25 -7.34
CA GLU A 102 -1.65 -19.43 -8.16
C GLU A 102 -2.36 -19.37 -9.51
N ALA A 103 -3.61 -18.89 -9.55
CA ALA A 103 -4.36 -18.72 -10.79
C ALA A 103 -3.67 -17.75 -11.77
N ARG A 104 -3.13 -16.63 -11.29
CA ARG A 104 -2.40 -15.66 -12.12
C ARG A 104 -1.07 -16.24 -12.61
N LEU A 105 -0.36 -16.97 -11.75
CA LEU A 105 0.85 -17.69 -12.13
C LEU A 105 0.57 -18.69 -13.24
N ASP A 106 -0.51 -19.47 -13.10
CA ASP A 106 -0.91 -20.49 -14.08
C ASP A 106 -1.33 -19.89 -15.41
N GLU A 107 -2.11 -18.80 -15.38
CA GLU A 107 -2.52 -18.08 -16.59
C GLU A 107 -1.30 -17.57 -17.36
N ALA A 108 -0.35 -16.91 -16.68
CA ALA A 108 0.89 -16.43 -17.29
C ALA A 108 1.75 -17.58 -17.83
N LEU A 109 1.84 -18.69 -17.10
CA LEU A 109 2.59 -19.88 -17.54
C LEU A 109 1.94 -20.54 -18.76
N ARG A 110 0.62 -20.72 -18.79
CA ARG A 110 -0.09 -21.28 -19.96
C ARG A 110 0.09 -20.40 -21.18
N ALA A 111 -0.03 -19.08 -21.03
CA ALA A 111 0.21 -18.14 -22.11
C ALA A 111 1.63 -18.28 -22.67
N ALA A 112 2.65 -18.31 -21.81
CA ALA A 112 4.04 -18.43 -22.23
C ALA A 112 4.39 -19.81 -22.83
N LEU A 113 3.85 -20.90 -22.27
CA LEU A 113 4.07 -22.27 -22.76
C LEU A 113 3.50 -22.50 -24.17
N ALA A 114 2.54 -21.69 -24.61
CA ALA A 114 1.98 -21.78 -25.95
C ALA A 114 3.00 -21.45 -27.07
N HIS A 115 4.10 -20.75 -26.76
CA HIS A 115 5.06 -20.28 -27.75
C HIS A 115 6.54 -20.35 -27.29
N ALA A 116 6.82 -20.89 -26.12
CA ALA A 116 8.18 -21.00 -25.57
C ALA A 116 8.39 -22.34 -24.87
N SER A 117 9.65 -22.76 -24.73
CA SER A 117 9.99 -23.96 -23.95
C SER A 117 9.66 -23.76 -22.47
N VAL A 118 9.44 -24.86 -21.73
CA VAL A 118 9.19 -24.83 -20.27
C VAL A 118 10.21 -23.98 -19.51
N LYS A 119 11.48 -24.04 -19.92
CA LYS A 119 12.57 -23.27 -19.33
C LYS A 119 12.44 -21.76 -19.60
N GLU A 120 12.14 -21.39 -20.83
CA GLU A 120 11.99 -19.98 -21.24
C GLU A 120 10.72 -19.36 -20.64
N ALA A 121 9.60 -20.09 -20.69
CA ALA A 121 8.35 -19.67 -20.08
C ALA A 121 8.53 -19.42 -18.57
N ALA A 122 9.14 -20.35 -17.85
CA ALA A 122 9.39 -20.19 -16.42
C ALA A 122 10.34 -19.03 -16.12
N GLN A 123 11.36 -18.80 -16.96
CA GLN A 123 12.30 -17.70 -16.77
C GLN A 123 11.63 -16.33 -17.01
N SER A 124 10.80 -16.21 -18.05
CA SER A 124 10.07 -14.99 -18.37
C SER A 124 9.05 -14.66 -17.29
N VAL A 125 8.20 -15.62 -16.93
CA VAL A 125 7.13 -15.43 -15.94
C VAL A 125 7.68 -15.17 -14.55
N ALA A 126 8.79 -15.82 -14.17
CA ALA A 126 9.46 -15.52 -12.89
C ALA A 126 9.99 -14.08 -12.83
N ALA A 127 10.54 -13.56 -13.94
CA ALA A 127 11.00 -12.19 -14.02
C ALA A 127 9.86 -11.18 -14.00
N GLU A 128 8.77 -11.47 -14.72
CA GLU A 128 7.58 -10.63 -14.81
C GLU A 128 6.84 -10.53 -13.45
N LEU A 129 6.64 -11.66 -12.78
CA LEU A 129 5.87 -11.75 -11.54
C LEU A 129 6.73 -11.60 -10.28
N GLY A 130 8.04 -11.44 -10.42
CA GLY A 130 8.98 -11.29 -9.30
C GLY A 130 9.07 -12.54 -8.40
N LEU A 131 8.77 -13.72 -8.94
CA LEU A 131 8.70 -14.98 -8.18
C LEU A 131 10.01 -15.78 -8.25
N PRO A 132 10.32 -16.62 -7.25
CA PRO A 132 11.49 -17.51 -7.29
C PRO A 132 11.47 -18.44 -8.51
N LYS A 133 12.52 -18.40 -9.34
CA LYS A 133 12.63 -19.20 -10.57
C LYS A 133 12.36 -20.70 -10.36
N ARG A 134 12.82 -21.27 -9.24
CA ARG A 134 12.61 -22.69 -8.91
C ARG A 134 11.12 -23.03 -8.73
N GLN A 135 10.36 -22.17 -8.05
CA GLN A 135 8.92 -22.36 -7.83
C GLN A 135 8.17 -22.32 -9.16
N VAL A 136 8.43 -21.28 -9.96
CA VAL A 136 7.79 -21.07 -11.26
C VAL A 136 8.12 -22.22 -12.22
N TYR A 137 9.37 -22.69 -12.26
CA TYR A 137 9.77 -23.81 -13.10
C TYR A 137 9.09 -25.13 -12.72
N GLN A 138 8.99 -25.42 -11.42
CA GLN A 138 8.27 -26.60 -10.94
C GLN A 138 6.79 -26.56 -11.34
N ARG A 139 6.16 -25.39 -11.26
CA ARG A 139 4.77 -25.22 -11.70
C ARG A 139 4.60 -25.36 -13.20
N ALA A 140 5.51 -24.78 -13.99
CA ALA A 140 5.50 -24.89 -15.45
C ALA A 140 5.62 -26.35 -15.91
N LEU A 141 6.48 -27.15 -15.25
CA LEU A 141 6.62 -28.57 -15.55
C LEU A 141 5.33 -29.35 -15.25
N ALA A 142 4.67 -29.06 -14.12
CA ALA A 142 3.41 -29.70 -13.76
C ALA A 142 2.28 -29.38 -14.77
N LEU A 143 2.20 -28.13 -15.23
CA LEU A 143 1.22 -27.72 -16.25
C LEU A 143 1.48 -28.39 -17.60
N ALA A 144 2.74 -28.43 -18.05
CA ALA A 144 3.11 -29.07 -19.31
C ALA A 144 2.86 -30.58 -19.31
N GLN A 145 2.94 -31.24 -18.14
CA GLN A 145 2.60 -32.65 -17.99
C GLN A 145 1.09 -32.88 -17.99
N ALA A 146 0.32 -32.01 -17.33
CA ALA A 146 -1.14 -32.10 -17.30
C ALA A 146 -1.79 -31.88 -18.68
N ASP A 147 -1.30 -30.90 -19.46
CA ASP A 147 -1.80 -30.64 -20.81
C ASP A 147 -1.39 -31.75 -21.81
N GLY A 148 -0.30 -32.47 -21.53
CA GLY A 148 0.17 -33.60 -22.34
C GLY A 148 -0.58 -34.91 -22.13
N ASP A 149 -1.22 -35.10 -20.98
CA ASP A 149 -2.03 -36.30 -20.65
C ASP A 149 -3.50 -36.18 -21.13
N GLU A 150 -3.95 -35.00 -21.53
CA GLU A 150 -5.30 -34.75 -22.09
C GLU A 150 -5.39 -34.90 -23.63
N THR A 151 -4.29 -35.29 -24.30
CA THR A 151 -4.25 -35.52 -25.77
C THR A 151 -4.00 -36.99 -26.11
#